data_AF-H8GWD0-F1
#
_entry.id   AF-H8GWD0-F1
#
_cell.length_a   1.000
_cell.length_b   1.000
_cell.length_c   1.000
_cell.angle_alpha   90.00
_cell.angle_beta   90.00
_cell.angle_gamma   90.00
#
_symmetry.space_group_name_H-M   'P 1'
#
loop_
_entity.id
_entity.type
_entity.pdbx_description
1 polymer ?
#
loop_
_entity_poly.entity_id
_entity_poly.type
_entity_poly.pdbx_seq_one_letter_code
_entity_poly.pdbx_strand_id
1 'polypeptide(L)'
;MSAVSVPLAREKNAGLRALLVLAALLLLGGTWLPLGDPLPWPLRWLFTVLAGGVVWLMVAMPRSLGYVLTDEGLRVQRMSGTLTWPYADLKVLSPAGRLGLKVGGVGVPGYYSGNYSWQSPSGEVGPRFVQALASARQGGVLLAVRQRPYYLTPADPQAFETALLARGVCRGKAGE
;
A
#
# COMPACT_ATOMS: atom_id res chain seq x y z
N MET A 1 -9.53 -2.06 -26.79
CA MET A 1 -8.29 -2.76 -26.40
C MET A 1 -8.19 -2.68 -24.89
N SER A 2 -8.10 -3.83 -24.23
CA SER A 2 -8.50 -3.99 -22.82
C SER A 2 -7.31 -3.72 -21.89
N ALA A 3 -7.41 -2.65 -21.09
CA ALA A 3 -6.47 -2.40 -20.01
C ALA A 3 -6.54 -3.56 -19.00
N VAL A 4 -5.42 -4.22 -18.74
CA VAL A 4 -5.39 -5.32 -17.78
C VAL A 4 -5.16 -4.71 -16.40
N SER A 5 -6.22 -4.68 -15.59
CA SER A 5 -6.14 -4.24 -14.20
C SER A 5 -5.39 -5.28 -13.37
N VAL A 6 -4.28 -4.89 -12.75
CA VAL A 6 -3.52 -5.76 -11.87
C VAL A 6 -4.09 -5.61 -10.46
N PRO A 7 -4.63 -6.69 -9.87
CA PRO A 7 -5.13 -6.63 -8.51
C PRO A 7 -3.98 -6.27 -7.57
N LEU A 8 -4.28 -5.51 -6.52
CA LEU A 8 -3.27 -5.08 -5.54
C LEU A 8 -3.05 -6.16 -4.47
N ALA A 9 -1.82 -6.25 -3.96
CA ALA A 9 -1.56 -7.07 -2.79
C ALA A 9 -2.41 -6.57 -1.64
N ARG A 10 -3.24 -7.47 -1.11
CA ARG A 10 -3.99 -7.18 0.10
C ARG A 10 -3.01 -7.17 1.25
N GLU A 11 -2.96 -6.07 1.99
CA GLU A 11 -2.24 -6.09 3.27
C GLU A 11 -2.86 -7.17 4.17
N LYS A 12 -2.07 -8.19 4.51
CA LYS A 12 -2.45 -9.34 5.36
C LYS A 12 -2.50 -8.98 6.85
N ASN A 13 -2.82 -7.74 7.22
CA ASN A 13 -2.97 -7.34 8.62
C ASN A 13 -4.40 -7.56 9.11
N ALA A 14 -4.85 -8.82 9.06
CA ALA A 14 -6.12 -9.26 9.64
C ALA A 14 -6.18 -8.96 11.14
N GLY A 15 -5.04 -9.03 11.84
CA GLY A 15 -4.92 -8.69 13.26
C GLY A 15 -5.20 -7.21 13.55
N LEU A 16 -4.69 -6.28 12.75
CA LEU A 16 -4.99 -4.84 12.94
C LEU A 16 -6.48 -4.57 12.70
N ARG A 17 -7.09 -5.19 11.67
CA ARG A 17 -8.54 -5.08 11.45
C ARG A 17 -9.34 -5.68 12.60
N ALA A 18 -8.98 -6.89 13.05
CA ALA A 18 -9.64 -7.54 14.17
C ALA A 18 -9.50 -6.70 15.44
N LEU A 19 -8.33 -6.11 15.69
CA LEU A 19 -8.07 -5.25 16.84
C LEU A 19 -8.82 -3.91 16.75
N LEU A 20 -8.94 -3.32 15.55
CA LEU A 20 -9.76 -2.12 15.33
C LEU A 20 -11.26 -2.41 15.46
N VAL A 21 -11.73 -3.55 14.94
CA VAL A 21 -13.11 -4.01 15.12
C VAL A 21 -13.38 -4.31 16.59
N LEU A 22 -12.45 -4.97 17.28
CA LEU A 22 -12.53 -5.25 18.71
C LEU A 22 -12.50 -3.94 19.52
N ALA A 23 -11.64 -2.99 19.19
CA ALA A 23 -11.61 -1.67 19.82
C ALA A 23 -12.91 -0.89 19.57
N ALA A 24 -13.48 -0.98 18.36
CA ALA A 24 -14.78 -0.40 18.05
C ALA A 24 -15.89 -1.08 18.85
N LEU A 25 -15.90 -2.41 18.96
CA LEU A 25 -16.84 -3.17 19.78
C LEU A 25 -16.67 -2.88 21.27
N LEU A 26 -15.44 -2.66 21.74
CA LEU A 26 -15.14 -2.27 23.11
C LEU A 26 -15.54 -0.81 23.40
N LEU A 27 -15.43 0.09 22.43
CA LEU A 27 -15.95 1.47 22.56
C LEU A 27 -17.48 1.48 22.52
N LEU A 28 -18.09 0.68 21.64
CA LEU A 28 -19.54 0.46 21.56
C LEU A 28 -20.09 -0.21 22.83
N GLY A 29 -19.36 -1.17 23.42
CA GLY A 29 -19.76 -1.86 24.64
C GLY A 29 -19.39 -1.09 25.91
N GLY A 30 -18.27 -0.38 25.90
CA GLY A 30 -17.73 0.38 27.03
C GLY A 30 -18.57 1.59 27.41
N THR A 31 -19.26 2.20 26.44
CA THR A 31 -20.27 3.23 26.73
C THR A 31 -21.48 2.68 27.47
N TRP A 32 -21.72 1.36 27.45
CA TRP A 32 -22.84 0.69 28.13
C TRP A 32 -22.41 -0.15 29.34
N LEU A 33 -21.11 -0.38 29.53
CA LEU A 33 -20.55 -1.10 30.68
C LEU A 33 -20.60 -0.20 31.93
N PRO A 34 -21.13 -0.72 33.06
CA PRO A 34 -21.20 0.03 34.31
C PRO A 34 -19.84 -0.01 35.03
N LEU A 35 -18.82 0.63 34.45
CA LEU A 35 -17.58 0.94 35.16
C LEU A 35 -17.63 2.40 35.61
N GLY A 36 -18.23 2.63 36.79
CA GLY A 36 -18.31 3.96 37.43
C GLY A 36 -19.60 4.73 37.14
N ASP A 37 -19.59 6.03 37.44
CA ASP A 37 -20.73 6.93 37.19
C ASP A 37 -21.04 6.98 35.69
N PRO A 38 -22.27 6.64 35.28
CA PRO A 38 -22.61 6.58 33.88
C PRO A 38 -22.51 7.96 33.24
N LEU A 39 -21.72 8.06 32.16
CA LEU A 39 -21.73 9.26 31.32
C LEU A 39 -23.17 9.66 30.98
N PRO A 40 -23.49 10.97 30.97
CA PRO A 40 -24.83 11.43 30.64
C PRO A 40 -25.21 10.93 29.24
N TRP A 41 -26.50 10.57 29.09
CA TRP A 41 -27.10 9.99 27.88
C TRP A 41 -26.63 10.62 26.53
N PRO A 42 -26.55 11.97 26.38
CA PRO A 42 -26.23 12.54 25.08
C PRO A 42 -24.75 12.37 24.73
N LEU A 43 -23.88 12.28 25.73
CA LEU A 43 -22.45 12.10 25.53
C LEU A 43 -22.14 10.67 25.05
N ARG A 44 -22.89 9.67 25.54
CA ARG A 44 -22.81 8.27 25.06
C ARG A 44 -23.14 8.15 23.57
N TRP A 45 -24.20 8.83 23.11
CA TRP A 45 -24.56 8.85 21.69
C TRP A 45 -23.52 9.55 20.84
N LEU A 46 -22.99 10.69 21.30
CA LEU A 46 -21.93 11.42 20.60
C LEU A 46 -20.70 10.52 20.37
N PHE A 47 -20.22 9.84 21.42
CA PHE A 47 -19.07 8.93 21.28
C PHE A 47 -19.37 7.72 20.39
N THR A 48 -20.59 7.20 20.42
CA THR A 48 -21.01 6.08 19.56
C THR A 48 -21.02 6.48 18.09
N VAL A 49 -21.60 7.65 17.77
CA VAL A 49 -21.61 8.19 16.40
C VAL A 49 -20.19 8.53 15.94
N LEU A 50 -19.36 9.10 16.82
CA LEU A 50 -17.97 9.42 16.49
C LEU A 50 -17.14 8.16 16.22
N ALA A 51 -17.26 7.12 17.06
CA ALA A 51 -16.58 5.84 16.86
C ALA A 51 -17.06 5.12 15.59
N GLY A 52 -18.38 5.08 15.37
CA GLY A 52 -18.96 4.56 14.14
C GLY A 52 -18.48 5.32 12.90
N GLY A 53 -18.39 6.65 12.98
CA GLY A 53 -17.85 7.52 11.93
C GLY A 53 -16.39 7.23 11.60
N VAL A 54 -15.54 7.03 12.62
CA VAL A 54 -14.13 6.66 12.42
C VAL A 54 -13.99 5.28 11.78
N VAL A 55 -14.79 4.29 12.23
CA VAL A 55 -14.81 2.95 11.63
C VAL A 55 -15.29 3.01 10.19
N TRP A 56 -16.39 3.73 9.94
CA TRP A 56 -16.93 3.91 8.59
C TRP A 56 -15.92 4.61 7.68
N LEU A 57 -15.27 5.68 8.15
CA LEU A 57 -14.23 6.37 7.40
C LEU A 57 -13.05 5.43 7.08
N MET A 58 -12.61 4.59 8.02
CA MET A 58 -11.53 3.62 7.79
C MET A 58 -11.92 2.50 6.81
N VAL A 59 -13.18 2.03 6.85
CA VAL A 59 -13.69 0.99 5.94
C VAL A 59 -13.97 1.55 4.55
N ALA A 60 -14.54 2.74 4.48
CA ALA A 60 -14.86 3.45 3.25
C ALA A 60 -13.65 4.15 2.63
N MET A 61 -12.52 4.27 3.35
CA MET A 61 -11.32 4.91 2.83
C MET A 61 -10.91 4.20 1.53
N PRO A 62 -10.94 4.89 0.39
CA PRO A 62 -10.65 4.27 -0.88
C PRO A 62 -9.20 3.81 -0.85
N ARG A 63 -8.99 2.51 -1.04
CA ARG A 63 -7.67 1.92 -1.30
C ARG A 63 -7.21 2.38 -2.67
N SER A 64 -6.88 3.66 -2.80
CA SER A 64 -6.75 4.33 -4.09
C SER A 64 -5.38 4.14 -4.73
N LEU A 65 -4.65 3.10 -4.32
CA LEU A 65 -3.42 2.71 -4.98
C LEU A 65 -3.79 1.58 -5.93
N GLY A 66 -3.53 1.70 -7.23
CA GLY A 66 -3.95 0.74 -8.25
C GLY A 66 -2.96 0.69 -9.38
N TYR A 67 -2.75 -0.48 -9.97
CA TYR A 67 -1.83 -0.66 -11.10
C TYR A 67 -2.59 -1.22 -12.28
N VAL A 68 -2.46 -0.56 -13.43
CA VAL A 68 -3.09 -0.98 -14.67
C VAL A 68 -2.03 -0.99 -15.75
N LEU A 69 -1.87 -2.13 -16.42
CA LEU A 69 -1.02 -2.25 -17.59
C LEU A 69 -1.84 -1.81 -18.81
N THR A 70 -1.48 -0.68 -19.40
CA THR A 70 -2.09 -0.18 -20.65
C THR A 70 -1.18 -0.52 -21.83
N ASP A 71 -1.62 -0.22 -23.06
CA ASP A 71 -0.75 -0.38 -24.25
C ASP A 71 0.42 0.61 -24.26
N GLU A 72 0.22 1.80 -23.67
CA GLU A 72 1.22 2.88 -23.63
C GLU A 72 2.23 2.73 -22.48
N GLY A 73 1.84 2.07 -21.38
CA GLY A 73 2.68 2.00 -20.19
C GLY A 73 2.03 1.44 -18.94
N LEU A 74 2.76 1.52 -17.83
CA LEU A 74 2.24 1.20 -16.50
C LEU A 74 1.55 2.42 -15.90
N ARG A 75 0.23 2.33 -15.74
CA ARG A 75 -0.57 3.35 -15.06
C ARG A 75 -0.68 3.04 -13.57
N VAL A 76 -0.16 3.94 -12.75
CA VAL A 76 -0.25 3.89 -11.29
C VAL A 76 -1.26 4.94 -10.82
N GLN A 77 -2.40 4.46 -10.33
CA GLN A 77 -3.40 5.29 -9.68
C GLN A 77 -3.02 5.44 -8.21
N ARG A 78 -3.08 6.66 -7.69
CA ARG A 78 -2.78 7.03 -6.30
C ARG A 78 -3.85 7.97 -5.78
N MET A 79 -3.88 8.18 -4.47
CA MET A 79 -4.83 9.13 -3.88
C MET A 79 -4.62 10.56 -4.39
N SER A 80 -3.37 10.94 -4.68
CA SER A 80 -3.01 12.25 -5.20
C SER A 80 -3.16 12.39 -6.73
N GLY A 81 -3.65 11.37 -7.42
CA GLY A 81 -3.83 11.37 -8.87
C GLY A 81 -3.28 10.14 -9.58
N THR A 82 -3.36 10.15 -10.91
CA THR A 82 -2.93 9.04 -11.77
C THR A 82 -1.64 9.41 -12.49
N LEU A 83 -0.68 8.49 -12.50
CA LEU A 83 0.60 8.66 -13.19
C LEU A 83 0.79 7.51 -14.19
N THR A 84 1.16 7.81 -15.43
CA THR A 84 1.46 6.79 -16.45
C THR A 84 2.95 6.80 -16.73
N TRP A 85 3.59 5.64 -16.62
CA TRP A 85 4.99 5.45 -16.96
C TRP A 85 5.13 4.66 -18.26
N PRO A 86 5.75 5.23 -19.31
CA PRO A 86 6.01 4.52 -20.55
C PRO A 86 6.89 3.29 -20.29
N TYR A 87 6.67 2.20 -21.03
CA TYR A 87 7.49 0.99 -20.89
C TYR A 87 8.97 1.20 -21.18
N ALA A 88 9.31 2.15 -22.06
CA ALA A 88 10.69 2.52 -22.36
C ALA A 88 11.45 3.10 -21.15
N ASP A 89 10.73 3.72 -20.20
CA ASP A 89 11.31 4.32 -19.00
C ASP A 89 11.43 3.32 -17.85
N LEU A 90 10.87 2.11 -18.01
CA LEU A 90 10.77 1.09 -16.97
C LEU A 90 11.88 0.05 -17.08
N LYS A 91 12.42 -0.35 -15.94
CA LYS A 91 13.23 -1.56 -15.79
C LYS A 91 12.80 -2.33 -14.56
N VAL A 92 12.71 -3.66 -14.67
CA VAL A 92 12.43 -4.53 -13.52
C VAL A 92 13.72 -4.76 -12.76
N LEU A 93 13.74 -4.44 -11.45
CA LEU A 93 14.87 -4.72 -10.56
C LEU A 93 14.59 -6.01 -9.76
N SER A 94 15.57 -6.93 -9.73
CA SER A 94 15.46 -8.24 -9.05
C SER A 94 15.80 -8.17 -7.54
N PRO A 95 15.41 -9.21 -6.77
CA PRO A 95 14.05 -9.46 -6.34
C PRO A 95 13.63 -8.58 -5.14
N ALA A 96 12.34 -8.59 -4.85
CA ALA A 96 11.74 -7.70 -3.87
C ALA A 96 12.22 -7.95 -2.44
N GLY A 97 12.96 -6.98 -1.93
CA GLY A 97 13.18 -6.75 -0.51
C GLY A 97 11.94 -6.18 0.18
N ARG A 98 12.20 -5.57 1.33
CA ARG A 98 11.15 -4.99 2.19
C ARG A 98 11.37 -3.51 2.40
N LEU A 99 10.25 -2.77 2.47
CA LEU A 99 10.25 -1.38 2.90
C LEU A 99 10.66 -1.31 4.36
N GLY A 100 11.68 -0.50 4.62
CA GLY A 100 12.17 -0.19 5.96
C GLY A 100 11.50 1.04 6.55
N LEU A 101 12.32 1.91 7.15
CA LEU A 101 11.86 3.10 7.84
C LEU A 101 11.36 4.15 6.84
N LYS A 102 10.26 4.80 7.20
CA LYS A 102 9.74 5.93 6.44
C LYS A 102 10.65 7.14 6.63
N VAL A 103 11.15 7.69 5.53
CA VAL A 103 11.93 8.94 5.52
C VAL A 103 11.03 10.13 5.23
N GLY A 104 10.01 9.96 4.38
CA GLY A 104 9.04 11.01 4.08
C GLY A 104 7.80 10.51 3.35
N GLY A 105 6.68 11.24 3.42
CA GLY A 105 5.41 10.93 2.75
C GLY A 105 4.32 10.37 3.66
N VAL A 106 3.58 9.37 3.20
CA VAL A 106 2.45 8.71 3.90
C VAL A 106 2.78 7.23 4.12
N GLY A 107 2.45 6.71 5.30
CA GLY A 107 2.76 5.34 5.70
C GLY A 107 1.71 4.77 6.62
N VAL A 108 0.49 4.68 6.10
CA VAL A 108 -0.61 4.04 6.82
C VAL A 108 -0.69 2.57 6.40
N PRO A 109 -1.09 1.65 7.28
CA PRO A 109 -1.38 0.27 6.91
C PRO A 109 -2.29 0.23 5.68
N GLY A 110 -1.84 -0.45 4.62
CA GLY A 110 -2.58 -0.57 3.36
C GLY A 110 -2.30 0.55 2.35
N TYR A 111 -1.53 1.58 2.72
CA TYR A 111 -1.12 2.66 1.83
C TYR A 111 0.22 3.29 2.24
N TYR A 112 1.27 2.92 1.52
CA TYR A 112 2.63 3.41 1.64
C TYR A 112 2.99 4.19 0.38
N SER A 113 3.01 5.51 0.49
CA SER A 113 3.35 6.42 -0.60
C SER A 113 4.39 7.44 -0.12
N GLY A 114 5.62 7.37 -0.61
CA GLY A 114 6.67 8.28 -0.15
C GLY A 114 8.08 7.71 -0.29
N ASN A 115 9.04 8.32 0.39
CA ASN A 115 10.42 7.85 0.41
C ASN A 115 10.67 6.96 1.63
N TYR A 116 11.18 5.77 1.39
CA TYR A 116 11.42 4.75 2.43
C TYR A 116 12.84 4.22 2.29
N SER A 117 13.45 3.85 3.42
CA SER A 117 14.67 3.05 3.37
C SER A 117 14.34 1.67 2.81
N TRP A 118 15.28 1.11 2.07
CA TRP A 118 15.13 -0.20 1.47
C TRP A 118 15.97 -1.21 2.21
N GLN A 119 15.38 -2.36 2.48
CA GLN A 119 16.08 -3.50 3.04
C GLN A 119 16.12 -4.57 1.97
N SER A 120 17.30 -4.70 1.37
CA SER A 120 17.56 -5.69 0.34
C SER A 120 17.32 -7.11 0.87
N PRO A 121 16.84 -8.04 0.05
CA PRO A 121 16.86 -9.45 0.42
C PRO A 121 18.32 -9.90 0.63
N SER A 122 18.49 -10.91 1.49
CA SER A 122 19.78 -11.36 2.01
C SER A 122 20.84 -11.54 0.92
N GLY A 123 21.91 -10.75 0.97
CA GLY A 123 23.10 -10.92 0.12
C GLY A 123 23.15 -10.04 -1.14
N GLU A 124 22.13 -9.22 -1.43
CA GLU A 124 22.13 -8.34 -2.61
C GLU A 124 22.34 -6.86 -2.27
N VAL A 125 23.12 -6.17 -3.10
CA VAL A 125 23.26 -4.70 -3.03
C VAL A 125 22.05 -4.08 -3.71
N GLY A 126 21.13 -3.53 -2.90
CA GLY A 126 19.97 -2.79 -3.37
C GLY A 126 20.11 -1.27 -3.18
N PRO A 127 19.16 -0.48 -3.68
CA PRO A 127 19.16 0.96 -3.46
C PRO A 127 19.06 1.29 -1.97
N ARG A 128 19.60 2.42 -1.52
CA ARG A 128 19.49 2.86 -0.11
C ARG A 128 18.08 3.32 0.24
N PHE A 129 17.43 4.00 -0.71
CA PHE A 129 16.09 4.54 -0.58
C PHE A 129 15.28 4.25 -1.82
N VAL A 130 13.98 4.02 -1.62
CA VAL A 130 13.02 3.74 -2.69
C VAL A 130 11.79 4.60 -2.52
N GLN A 131 11.19 4.97 -3.65
CA GLN A 131 9.89 5.61 -3.65
C GLN A 131 8.81 4.53 -3.58
N ALA A 132 8.23 4.36 -2.38
CA ALA A 132 7.14 3.43 -2.17
C ALA A 132 5.87 3.96 -2.83
N LEU A 133 5.21 3.10 -3.59
CA LEU A 133 3.84 3.19 -4.06
C LEU A 133 3.23 1.82 -3.86
N ALA A 134 2.98 1.46 -2.60
CA ALA A 134 2.69 0.10 -2.18
C ALA A 134 1.54 0.06 -1.18
N SER A 135 0.83 -1.07 -1.15
CA SER A 135 -0.18 -1.42 -0.15
C SER A 135 0.39 -2.29 0.98
N ALA A 136 1.56 -2.91 0.79
CA ALA A 136 2.26 -3.71 1.80
C ALA A 136 3.74 -3.32 1.88
N ARG A 137 4.43 -3.70 2.97
CA ARG A 137 5.87 -3.46 3.14
C ARG A 137 6.76 -4.56 2.54
N GLN A 138 6.19 -5.69 2.16
CA GLN A 138 6.91 -6.86 1.68
C GLN A 138 6.12 -7.57 0.58
N GLY A 139 6.78 -8.45 -0.18
CA GLY A 139 6.13 -9.21 -1.26
C GLY A 139 5.71 -8.34 -2.44
N GLY A 140 6.49 -7.31 -2.74
CA GLY A 140 6.27 -6.41 -3.86
C GLY A 140 7.13 -6.72 -5.07
N VAL A 141 7.31 -5.71 -5.92
CA VAL A 141 8.20 -5.67 -7.07
C VAL A 141 8.94 -4.34 -7.03
N LEU A 142 10.24 -4.36 -7.29
CA LEU A 142 11.06 -3.16 -7.41
C LEU A 142 11.21 -2.81 -8.90
N LEU A 143 10.86 -1.59 -9.28
CA LEU A 143 11.00 -1.08 -10.64
C LEU A 143 11.91 0.15 -10.63
N ALA A 144 12.78 0.29 -11.61
CA ALA A 144 13.42 1.58 -11.90
C ALA A 144 12.58 2.32 -12.93
N VAL A 145 12.17 3.55 -12.62
CA VAL A 145 11.54 4.49 -13.55
C VAL A 145 12.51 5.63 -13.77
N ARG A 146 13.05 5.79 -14.98
CA ARG A 146 14.08 6.83 -15.26
C ARG A 146 15.21 6.84 -14.23
N GLN A 147 15.77 5.66 -13.92
CA GLN A 147 16.82 5.43 -12.92
C GLN A 147 16.41 5.65 -11.45
N ARG A 148 15.16 6.00 -11.15
CA ARG A 148 14.68 6.11 -9.78
C ARG A 148 14.00 4.82 -9.34
N PRO A 149 14.35 4.24 -8.19
CA PRO A 149 13.76 2.99 -7.74
C PRO A 149 12.40 3.23 -7.07
N TYR A 150 11.38 2.55 -7.58
CA TYR A 150 10.00 2.54 -7.09
C TYR A 150 9.63 1.15 -6.61
N TYR A 151 8.98 1.08 -5.45
CA TYR A 151 8.47 -0.17 -4.90
C TYR A 151 6.96 -0.25 -5.02
N LEU A 152 6.48 -1.30 -5.67
CA LEU A 152 5.06 -1.58 -5.92
C LEU A 152 4.68 -2.91 -5.28
N THR A 153 3.41 -3.10 -4.92
CA THR A 153 2.93 -4.38 -4.36
C THR A 153 1.69 -4.87 -5.11
N PRO A 154 1.85 -5.40 -6.33
CA PRO A 154 0.80 -6.13 -7.03
C PRO A 154 0.43 -7.41 -6.26
N ALA A 155 -0.80 -7.92 -6.45
CA ALA A 155 -1.28 -9.11 -5.75
C ALA A 155 -0.49 -10.36 -6.10
N ASP A 156 -0.02 -10.42 -7.35
CA ASP A 156 0.87 -11.45 -7.84
C ASP A 156 2.13 -10.77 -8.44
N PRO A 157 3.21 -10.64 -7.65
CA PRO A 157 4.47 -10.08 -8.09
C PRO A 157 5.06 -10.79 -9.30
N GLN A 158 4.98 -12.12 -9.34
CA GLN A 158 5.58 -12.91 -10.41
C GLN A 158 4.80 -12.72 -11.71
N ALA A 159 3.47 -12.85 -11.67
CA ALA A 159 2.65 -12.62 -12.86
C ALA A 159 2.78 -11.18 -13.36
N PHE A 160 2.90 -10.20 -12.46
CA PHE A 160 3.12 -8.81 -12.82
C PHE A 160 4.47 -8.58 -13.50
N GLU A 161 5.56 -9.14 -12.98
CA GLU A 161 6.87 -9.08 -13.62
C GLU A 161 6.85 -9.77 -14.98
N THR A 162 6.28 -10.97 -15.10
CA THR A 162 6.14 -11.67 -16.38
C THR A 162 5.35 -10.82 -17.39
N ALA A 163 4.28 -10.17 -16.95
CA ALA A 163 3.47 -9.29 -17.80
C ALA A 163 4.18 -8.00 -18.23
N LEU A 164 5.14 -7.51 -17.43
CA LEU A 164 6.01 -6.38 -17.82
C LEU A 164 7.07 -6.83 -18.83
N LEU A 165 7.73 -7.96 -18.58
CA LEU A 165 8.73 -8.54 -19.48
C LEU A 165 8.12 -8.86 -20.85
N ALA A 166 6.89 -9.42 -20.89
CA ALA A 166 6.16 -9.69 -22.12
C ALA A 166 5.84 -8.42 -22.94
N ARG A 167 5.83 -7.24 -22.30
CA ARG A 167 5.62 -5.93 -22.94
C ARG A 167 6.93 -5.22 -23.30
N GLY A 168 8.07 -5.92 -23.25
CA GLY A 168 9.36 -5.39 -23.68
C GLY A 168 10.12 -4.61 -22.60
N VAL A 169 9.70 -4.67 -21.34
CA VAL A 169 10.46 -4.08 -20.23
C VAL A 169 11.69 -4.95 -19.95
N CYS A 170 12.87 -4.36 -19.85
CA CYS A 170 14.10 -5.09 -19.55
C CYS A 170 14.35 -5.27 -18.05
N ARG A 171 15.10 -6.31 -17.67
CA ARG A 171 15.67 -6.40 -16.32
C ARG A 171 16.86 -5.46 -16.16
N GLY A 172 16.92 -4.74 -15.05
CA GLY A 172 18.05 -3.90 -14.64
C GLY A 172 18.70 -4.42 -13.36
N LYS A 173 19.94 -3.99 -13.10
CA LYS A 173 20.61 -4.21 -11.81
C LYS A 173 20.23 -3.11 -10.82
N ALA A 174 20.03 -3.47 -9.56
CA ALA A 174 19.50 -2.58 -8.53
C ALA A 174 20.51 -1.57 -7.94
N GLY A 175 21.63 -1.28 -8.62
CA GLY A 175 22.74 -0.52 -8.02
C GLY A 175 23.78 0.04 -9.00
N GLU A 176 23.33 0.61 -10.12
CA GLU A 176 24.19 1.43 -11.00
C GLU A 176 23.89 2.93 -10.83
#